data_AF-A0A2N0ZAM9-F1
#
_entry.id   AF-A0A2N0ZAM9-F1
#
_cell.length_a   1.000
_cell.length_b   1.000
_cell.length_c   1.000
_cell.angle_alpha   90.00
_cell.angle_beta   90.00
_cell.angle_gamma   90.00
#
_symmetry.space_group_name_H-M   'P 1'
#
loop_
_entity.id
_entity.type
_entity.pdbx_description
1 polymer ?
#
loop_
_entity_poly.entity_id
_entity_poly.type
_entity_poly.pdbx_seq_one_letter_code
_entity_poly.pdbx_strand_id
1 'polypeptide(L)'
;MSSSINNSDFTNQLEEIIKSFIQERLEIIMKAELDNYLKVERPNHPNSKNGYYKRSLDTRYGKIEELSVPRDRRGEFQTQLFAPYQRRDGWLEETIIKMYQSGMSTREVGKFIERILGSSYSPTTISNITEVAMEDIQAWQQRELHPRYSVLYLDGMYIKLRRDTVANEVIYFAIGVTVEGYRELLGFYIGGQESALGWQEMLQDLYQRGLKEVLLGVFDGLPGLEEAFKSLYPKADVQRCVVHKVRHTLNRVRKKDREEVAEDLKAIYRSFTHSQAEEQFYMFQEKWQNKYPREVSSWEKDLPVLLTFLKYPSSIRSVIYTTNWIERTIKDIRKRLKPMNSLPDIKAAEKIVYLTVQGINEKWSERKLRGFVSAYQALYDMFEERYR
;
A
#
# COMPACT_ATOMS: atom_id res chain seq x y z
N MET A 1 22.82 38.22 -40.17
CA MET A 1 22.35 36.83 -40.03
C MET A 1 22.40 36.49 -38.55
N SER A 2 21.25 36.30 -37.90
CA SER A 2 21.17 35.95 -36.48
C SER A 2 21.66 34.52 -36.29
N SER A 3 22.87 34.36 -35.75
CA SER A 3 23.43 33.08 -35.31
C SER A 3 22.81 32.65 -33.98
N SER A 4 21.51 32.44 -33.98
CA SER A 4 20.80 31.88 -32.82
C SER A 4 21.12 30.39 -32.76
N ILE A 5 21.80 29.96 -31.70
CA ILE A 5 22.06 28.54 -31.40
C ILE A 5 20.71 27.82 -31.35
N ASN A 6 20.56 26.76 -32.15
CA ASN A 6 19.34 25.96 -32.15
C ASN A 6 19.18 25.29 -30.77
N ASN A 7 17.95 25.17 -30.25
CA ASN A 7 17.69 24.70 -28.88
C ASN A 7 18.26 23.29 -28.61
N SER A 8 18.28 22.43 -29.63
CA SER A 8 18.91 21.11 -29.57
C SER A 8 20.44 21.17 -29.39
N ASP A 9 21.08 22.16 -30.01
CA ASP A 9 22.53 22.32 -30.02
C ASP A 9 23.02 22.90 -28.68
N PHE A 10 22.26 23.84 -28.10
CA PHE A 10 22.49 24.32 -26.74
C PHE A 10 22.35 23.21 -25.68
N THR A 11 21.32 22.36 -25.81
CA THR A 11 21.06 21.26 -24.86
C THR A 11 22.20 20.24 -24.91
N ASN A 12 22.65 19.85 -26.11
CA ASN A 12 23.76 18.92 -26.28
C ASN A 12 25.08 19.48 -25.72
N GLN A 13 25.37 20.76 -25.95
CA GLN A 13 26.56 21.41 -25.38
C GLN A 13 26.52 21.42 -23.86
N LEU A 14 25.35 21.70 -23.28
CA LEU A 14 25.16 21.73 -21.84
C LEU A 14 25.31 20.33 -21.21
N GLU A 15 24.79 19.29 -21.85
CA GLU A 15 25.00 17.90 -21.42
C GLU A 15 26.47 17.50 -21.42
N GLU A 16 27.23 17.81 -22.48
CA GLU A 16 28.66 17.50 -22.56
C GLU A 16 29.48 18.28 -21.54
N ILE A 17 29.14 19.55 -21.27
CA ILE A 17 29.77 20.35 -20.20
C ILE A 17 29.51 19.71 -18.83
N ILE A 18 28.28 19.27 -18.55
CA ILE A 18 27.96 18.65 -17.27
C ILE A 18 28.69 17.30 -17.12
N LYS A 19 28.68 16.44 -18.14
CA LYS A 19 29.39 15.14 -18.10
C LYS A 19 30.89 15.32 -17.89
N SER A 20 31.52 16.22 -18.63
CA SER A 20 32.96 16.50 -18.51
C SER A 20 33.32 17.09 -17.14
N PHE A 21 32.51 18.03 -16.64
CA PHE A 21 32.70 18.59 -15.30
C PHE A 21 32.60 17.50 -14.22
N ILE A 22 31.59 16.63 -14.28
CA ILE A 22 31.43 15.56 -13.30
C ILE A 22 32.58 14.56 -13.38
N GLN A 23 32.98 14.15 -14.59
CA GLN A 23 34.13 13.27 -14.78
C GLN A 23 35.38 13.88 -14.14
N GLU A 24 35.68 15.14 -14.43
CA GLU A 24 36.84 15.84 -13.86
C GLU A 24 36.79 15.86 -12.33
N ARG A 25 35.63 16.21 -11.74
CA ARG A 25 35.48 16.28 -10.28
C ARG A 25 35.62 14.92 -9.62
N LEU A 26 35.02 13.86 -10.17
CA LEU A 26 35.17 12.51 -9.65
C LEU A 26 36.65 12.08 -9.69
N GLU A 27 37.35 12.33 -10.81
CA GLU A 27 38.78 12.00 -10.92
C GLU A 27 39.65 12.77 -9.92
N ILE A 28 39.34 14.05 -9.65
CA ILE A 28 40.04 14.85 -8.64
C ILE A 28 39.81 14.28 -7.24
N ILE A 29 38.56 13.97 -6.88
CA ILE A 29 38.22 13.44 -5.55
C ILE A 29 38.91 12.09 -5.33
N MET A 30 38.83 11.17 -6.29
CA MET A 30 39.47 9.85 -6.16
C MET A 30 41.01 9.95 -6.05
N LYS A 31 41.64 10.92 -6.73
CA LYS A 31 43.09 11.17 -6.58
C LYS A 31 43.41 11.64 -5.18
N ALA A 32 42.60 12.54 -4.62
CA ALA A 32 42.75 13.01 -3.26
C ALA A 32 42.52 11.89 -2.23
N GLU A 33 41.52 11.02 -2.43
CA GLU A 33 41.28 9.83 -1.61
C GLU A 33 42.50 8.88 -1.62
N LEU A 34 43.07 8.59 -2.80
CA LEU A 34 44.26 7.73 -2.89
C LEU A 34 45.47 8.38 -2.20
N ASP A 35 45.64 9.70 -2.33
CA ASP A 35 46.70 10.43 -1.61
C ASP A 35 46.51 10.36 -0.09
N ASN A 36 45.28 10.53 0.39
CA ASN A 36 44.95 10.41 1.81
C ASN A 36 45.18 8.99 2.33
N TYR A 37 44.73 7.98 1.59
CA TYR A 37 44.91 6.57 1.93
C TYR A 37 46.39 6.21 2.10
N LEU A 38 47.25 6.65 1.17
CA LEU A 38 48.68 6.34 1.22
C LEU A 38 49.44 7.14 2.28
N LYS A 39 49.10 8.42 2.49
CA LYS A 39 49.90 9.32 3.33
C LYS A 39 49.41 9.44 4.77
N VAL A 40 48.11 9.26 5.00
CA VAL A 40 47.46 9.53 6.29
C VAL A 40 46.94 8.24 6.91
N GLU A 41 46.18 7.45 6.16
CA GLU A 41 45.58 6.21 6.70
C GLU A 41 46.60 5.08 6.82
N ARG A 42 47.54 4.97 5.87
CA ARG A 42 48.57 3.92 5.85
C ARG A 42 50.00 4.43 5.55
N PRO A 43 50.54 5.37 6.34
CA PRO A 43 51.81 6.07 6.05
C PRO A 43 53.05 5.15 5.96
N ASN A 44 53.09 4.08 6.76
CA ASN A 44 54.22 3.15 6.83
C ASN A 44 53.99 1.86 6.04
N HIS A 45 52.90 1.79 5.28
CA HIS A 45 52.58 0.61 4.49
C HIS A 45 53.29 0.69 3.13
N PRO A 46 54.09 -0.32 2.73
CA PRO A 46 54.88 -0.28 1.50
C PRO A 46 54.01 -0.40 0.24
N ASN A 47 53.34 0.69 -0.13
CA ASN A 47 52.42 0.80 -1.25
C ASN A 47 52.62 2.13 -1.99
N SER A 48 52.28 2.17 -3.27
CA SER A 48 52.50 3.34 -4.12
C SER A 48 51.40 3.45 -5.17
N LYS A 49 51.23 4.64 -5.76
CA LYS A 49 50.35 4.83 -6.91
C LYS A 49 50.81 3.96 -8.10
N ASN A 50 49.87 3.42 -8.88
CA ASN A 50 50.14 2.55 -10.03
C ASN A 50 49.24 2.87 -11.23
N GLY A 51 49.15 4.16 -11.56
CA GLY A 51 48.36 4.66 -12.68
C GLY A 51 46.85 4.59 -12.44
N TYR A 52 46.11 4.42 -13.53
CA TYR A 52 44.66 4.46 -13.55
C TYR A 52 44.12 3.28 -14.36
N TYR A 53 42.89 2.86 -14.07
CA TYR A 53 42.11 2.04 -14.99
C TYR A 53 40.91 2.85 -15.51
N LYS A 54 40.46 2.52 -16.72
CA LYS A 54 39.30 3.14 -17.34
C LYS A 54 38.06 2.32 -17.06
N ARG A 55 36.95 3.01 -16.81
CA ARG A 55 35.63 2.40 -16.66
C ARG A 55 34.54 3.37 -17.08
N SER A 56 33.39 2.81 -17.46
CA SER A 56 32.18 3.60 -17.56
C SER A 56 31.45 3.71 -16.22
N LEU A 57 30.76 4.82 -16.01
CA LEU A 57 29.87 5.06 -14.87
C LEU A 57 28.59 5.74 -15.37
N ASP A 58 27.46 5.10 -15.14
CA ASP A 58 26.15 5.67 -15.45
C ASP A 58 25.73 6.60 -14.29
N THR A 59 25.59 7.90 -14.58
CA THR A 59 25.19 8.92 -13.60
C THR A 59 23.83 9.53 -13.97
N ARG A 60 23.25 10.30 -13.05
CA ARG A 60 22.00 11.05 -13.31
C ARG A 60 22.08 12.09 -14.41
N TYR A 61 23.30 12.42 -14.83
CA TYR A 61 23.60 13.42 -15.84
C TYR A 61 24.13 12.81 -17.14
N GLY A 62 24.05 11.49 -17.26
CA GLY A 62 24.52 10.73 -18.42
C GLY A 62 25.65 9.76 -18.08
N LYS A 63 25.96 8.93 -19.07
CA LYS A 63 27.04 7.95 -19.00
C LYS A 63 28.39 8.63 -19.19
N ILE A 64 29.27 8.49 -18.21
CA ILE A 64 30.69 8.83 -18.33
C ILE A 64 31.38 7.59 -18.88
N GLU A 65 31.90 7.65 -20.11
CA GLU A 65 32.45 6.46 -20.77
C GLU A 65 33.89 6.13 -20.32
N GLU A 66 34.69 7.17 -20.05
CA GLU A 66 36.14 7.08 -19.91
C GLU A 66 36.66 7.56 -18.54
N LEU A 67 35.94 7.24 -17.46
CA LEU A 67 36.29 7.62 -16.09
C LEU A 67 37.63 6.99 -15.69
N SER A 68 38.61 7.81 -15.32
CA SER A 68 39.96 7.37 -14.90
C SER A 68 40.00 7.14 -13.38
N VAL A 69 39.91 5.89 -12.96
CA VAL A 69 39.98 5.56 -11.53
C VAL A 69 41.43 5.28 -11.12
N PRO A 70 41.98 6.03 -10.15
CA PRO A 70 43.34 5.82 -9.66
C PRO A 70 43.44 4.50 -8.90
N ARG A 71 44.57 3.82 -9.03
CA ARG A 71 44.85 2.57 -8.31
C ARG A 71 46.22 2.60 -7.65
N ASP A 72 46.35 1.84 -6.58
CA ASP A 72 47.62 1.56 -5.92
C ASP A 72 48.29 0.30 -6.52
N ARG A 73 49.56 0.07 -6.15
CA ARG A 73 50.35 -1.04 -6.69
C ARG A 73 49.93 -2.39 -6.15
N ARG A 74 49.37 -2.43 -4.95
CA ARG A 74 48.90 -3.66 -4.29
C ARG A 74 47.42 -3.97 -4.53
N GLY A 75 46.67 -3.04 -5.11
CA GLY A 75 45.22 -3.20 -5.34
C GLY A 75 44.39 -3.16 -4.06
N GLU A 76 44.91 -2.53 -3.00
CA GLU A 76 44.26 -2.42 -1.70
C GLU A 76 43.40 -1.17 -1.55
N PHE A 77 43.59 -0.17 -2.40
CA PHE A 77 42.81 1.06 -2.36
C PHE A 77 41.44 0.87 -3.03
N GLN A 78 40.39 1.27 -2.33
CA GLN A 78 39.04 1.35 -2.87
C GLN A 78 38.49 2.76 -2.61
N THR A 79 38.01 3.42 -3.67
CA THR A 79 37.33 4.72 -3.54
C THR A 79 36.04 4.59 -2.75
N GLN A 80 35.69 5.61 -1.98
CA GLN A 80 34.44 5.65 -1.23
C GLN A 80 33.26 6.11 -2.09
N LEU A 81 33.53 6.68 -3.27
CA LEU A 81 32.49 7.21 -4.17
C LEU A 81 31.61 6.12 -4.79
N PHE A 82 32.11 4.89 -4.93
CA PHE A 82 31.34 3.74 -5.43
C PHE A 82 31.98 2.42 -5.04
N ALA A 83 31.17 1.37 -4.89
CA ALA A 83 31.64 0.02 -4.61
C ALA A 83 32.36 -0.61 -5.83
N PRO A 84 33.19 -1.66 -5.62
CA PRO A 84 33.84 -2.38 -6.70
C PRO A 84 32.78 -2.91 -7.66
N TYR A 85 33.00 -2.75 -8.97
CA TYR A 85 32.07 -3.15 -10.03
C TYR A 85 30.72 -2.42 -10.07
N GLN A 86 30.42 -1.48 -9.15
CA GLN A 86 29.20 -0.68 -9.16
C GLN A 86 29.20 0.22 -10.40
N ARG A 87 28.38 -0.09 -11.41
CA ARG A 87 28.33 0.65 -12.68
C ARG A 87 27.44 1.90 -12.66
N ARG A 88 26.68 2.12 -11.58
CA ARG A 88 25.59 3.08 -11.52
C ARG A 88 25.63 3.89 -10.22
N ASP A 89 25.36 5.17 -10.32
CA ASP A 89 25.05 6.03 -9.17
C ASP A 89 23.62 5.73 -8.68
N GLY A 90 23.42 5.51 -7.37
CA GLY A 90 22.22 4.88 -6.77
C GLY A 90 20.87 5.61 -6.99
N TRP A 91 20.92 6.79 -7.61
CA TRP A 91 19.74 7.60 -7.93
C TRP A 91 18.76 6.87 -8.87
N LEU A 92 19.28 6.00 -9.75
CA LEU A 92 18.47 5.35 -10.77
C LEU A 92 17.58 4.29 -10.11
N GLU A 93 18.10 3.57 -9.14
CA GLU A 93 17.38 2.61 -8.33
C GLU A 93 16.23 3.29 -7.59
N GLU A 94 16.48 4.42 -6.91
CA GLU A 94 15.43 5.22 -6.27
C GLU A 94 14.38 5.71 -7.26
N THR A 95 14.81 6.13 -8.45
CA THR A 95 13.93 6.64 -9.51
C THR A 95 13.06 5.53 -10.08
N ILE A 96 13.64 4.34 -10.31
CA ILE A 96 12.92 3.14 -10.76
C ILE A 96 11.89 2.72 -9.70
N ILE A 97 12.27 2.74 -8.42
CA ILE A 97 11.34 2.46 -7.32
C ILE A 97 10.19 3.47 -7.33
N LYS A 98 10.46 4.78 -7.45
CA LYS A 98 9.42 5.82 -7.51
C LYS A 98 8.50 5.70 -8.73
N MET A 99 9.03 5.32 -9.89
CA MET A 99 8.22 5.08 -11.09
C MET A 99 7.32 3.87 -10.92
N TYR A 100 7.85 2.80 -10.34
CA TYR A 100 7.07 1.61 -10.03
C TYR A 100 6.01 1.91 -8.94
N GLN A 101 6.35 2.68 -7.91
CA GLN A 101 5.40 3.22 -6.91
C GLN A 101 4.29 4.07 -7.55
N SER A 102 4.60 4.75 -8.65
CA SER A 102 3.65 5.56 -9.41
C SER A 102 2.78 4.73 -10.37
N GLY A 103 2.97 3.40 -10.41
CA GLY A 103 2.15 2.47 -11.18
C GLY A 103 2.66 2.21 -12.60
N MET A 104 3.88 2.60 -12.94
CA MET A 104 4.50 2.27 -14.22
C MET A 104 4.90 0.80 -14.25
N SER A 105 4.52 0.08 -15.31
CA SER A 105 5.00 -1.29 -15.56
C SER A 105 6.50 -1.31 -15.82
N THR A 106 7.15 -2.45 -15.61
CA THR A 106 8.60 -2.62 -15.90
C THR A 106 8.97 -2.25 -17.32
N ARG A 107 8.04 -2.45 -18.28
CA ARG A 107 8.22 -2.04 -19.69
C ARG A 107 8.13 -0.52 -19.87
N GLU A 108 7.22 0.15 -19.17
CA GLU A 108 7.10 1.62 -19.21
C GLU A 108 8.29 2.30 -18.52
N VAL A 109 8.75 1.76 -17.39
CA VAL A 109 9.98 2.19 -16.73
C VAL A 109 11.16 2.01 -17.69
N GLY A 110 11.29 0.84 -18.33
CA GLY A 110 12.35 0.59 -19.32
C GLY A 110 12.35 1.62 -20.45
N LYS A 111 11.19 1.91 -21.04
CA LYS A 111 11.06 2.93 -22.09
C LYS A 111 11.36 4.35 -21.60
N PHE A 112 10.98 4.68 -20.37
CA PHE A 112 11.23 5.99 -19.79
C PHE A 112 12.73 6.19 -19.53
N ILE A 113 13.37 5.20 -18.92
CA ILE A 113 14.80 5.24 -18.64
C ILE A 113 15.60 5.23 -19.95
N GLU A 114 15.19 4.46 -20.96
CA GLU A 114 15.81 4.47 -22.29
C GLU A 114 15.76 5.87 -22.94
N ARG A 115 14.63 6.59 -22.80
CA ARG A 115 14.50 7.97 -23.32
C ARG A 115 15.38 8.98 -22.60
N ILE A 116 15.66 8.80 -21.31
CA ILE A 116 16.45 9.76 -20.51
C ILE A 116 17.94 9.44 -20.55
N LEU A 117 18.32 8.17 -20.50
CA LEU A 117 19.71 7.75 -20.31
C LEU A 117 20.33 7.09 -21.54
N GLY A 118 19.59 6.91 -22.63
CA GLY A 118 20.07 6.34 -23.91
C GLY A 118 20.55 4.88 -23.83
N SER A 119 20.57 4.28 -22.64
CA SER A 119 20.94 2.90 -22.38
C SER A 119 19.67 2.08 -22.18
N SER A 120 19.52 0.99 -22.94
CA SER A 120 18.37 0.10 -22.84
C SER A 120 18.52 -0.79 -21.60
N TYR A 121 17.73 -0.49 -20.57
CA TYR A 121 17.65 -1.35 -19.38
C TYR A 121 16.73 -2.53 -19.68
N SER A 122 17.23 -3.75 -19.48
CA SER A 122 16.39 -4.93 -19.66
C SER A 122 15.30 -4.98 -18.58
N PRO A 123 14.09 -5.48 -18.89
CA PRO A 123 13.04 -5.72 -17.89
C PRO A 123 13.54 -6.54 -16.69
N THR A 124 14.47 -7.46 -16.92
CA THR A 124 15.13 -8.27 -15.88
C THR A 124 15.96 -7.40 -14.93
N THR A 125 16.68 -6.41 -15.45
CA THR A 125 17.46 -5.48 -14.62
C THR A 125 16.55 -4.65 -13.72
N ILE A 126 15.43 -4.16 -14.26
CA ILE A 126 14.43 -3.40 -13.50
C ILE A 126 13.80 -4.29 -12.42
N SER A 127 13.48 -5.55 -12.76
CA SER A 127 12.96 -6.53 -11.80
C SER A 127 13.94 -6.76 -10.64
N ASN A 128 15.24 -6.93 -10.94
CA ASN A 128 16.28 -7.12 -9.93
C ASN A 128 16.43 -5.89 -9.02
N ILE A 129 16.33 -4.68 -9.56
CA ILE A 129 16.35 -3.45 -8.76
C ILE A 129 15.15 -3.41 -7.80
N THR A 130 13.99 -3.89 -8.24
CA THR A 130 12.80 -4.00 -7.37
C THR A 130 12.86 -5.18 -6.39
N GLU A 131 13.89 -6.04 -6.39
CA GLU A 131 14.03 -7.08 -5.36
C GLU A 131 14.39 -6.48 -4.00
N VAL A 132 15.10 -5.34 -3.96
CA VAL A 132 15.35 -4.61 -2.70
C VAL A 132 14.03 -4.26 -2.00
N ALA A 133 12.97 -3.99 -2.76
CA ALA A 133 11.64 -3.73 -2.21
C ALA A 133 11.03 -4.96 -1.51
N MET A 134 11.52 -6.19 -1.73
CA MET A 134 11.03 -7.37 -1.01
C MET A 134 11.45 -7.38 0.46
N GLU A 135 12.66 -6.90 0.76
CA GLU A 135 13.12 -6.78 2.15
C GLU A 135 12.26 -5.73 2.88
N ASP A 136 11.96 -4.61 2.23
CA ASP A 136 11.05 -3.58 2.75
C ASP A 136 9.64 -4.13 2.98
N ILE A 137 9.12 -4.95 2.06
CA ILE A 137 7.81 -5.61 2.19
C ILE A 137 7.79 -6.50 3.43
N GLN A 138 8.81 -7.35 3.60
CA GLN A 138 8.90 -8.25 4.73
C GLN A 138 9.01 -7.48 6.05
N ALA A 139 9.88 -6.46 6.11
CA ALA A 139 10.02 -5.60 7.28
C ALA A 139 8.69 -4.89 7.61
N TRP A 140 7.98 -4.40 6.61
CA TRP A 140 6.68 -3.75 6.81
C TRP A 140 5.59 -4.74 7.24
N GLN A 141 5.57 -5.95 6.69
CA GLN A 141 4.64 -7.01 7.09
C GLN A 141 4.92 -7.51 8.51
N GLN A 142 6.16 -7.41 8.99
CA GLN A 142 6.55 -7.83 10.35
C GLN A 142 6.55 -6.68 11.37
N ARG A 143 6.31 -5.43 10.94
CA ARG A 143 6.37 -4.26 11.83
C ARG A 143 5.40 -4.40 13.00
N GLU A 144 5.82 -3.90 14.16
CA GLU A 144 4.95 -3.78 15.33
C GLU A 144 3.80 -2.81 15.04
N LEU A 145 2.61 -3.18 15.50
CA LEU A 145 1.38 -2.42 15.35
C LEU A 145 1.00 -1.77 16.68
N HIS A 146 0.27 -0.65 16.60
CA HIS A 146 -0.27 -0.02 17.78
C HIS A 146 -1.25 -0.97 18.51
N PRO A 147 -1.26 -1.00 19.86
CA PRO A 147 -2.09 -1.96 20.59
C PRO A 147 -3.59 -1.72 20.45
N ARG A 148 -4.01 -0.46 20.26
CA ARG A 148 -5.40 -0.02 20.26
C ARG A 148 -5.84 0.52 18.90
N TYR A 149 -6.93 -0.02 18.36
CA TYR A 149 -7.62 0.53 17.19
C TYR A 149 -9.14 0.60 17.43
N SER A 150 -9.72 1.80 17.32
CA SER A 150 -11.16 2.01 17.49
C SER A 150 -11.98 1.22 16.47
N VAL A 151 -11.48 1.12 15.23
CA VAL A 151 -12.16 0.33 14.19
C VAL A 151 -11.15 -0.48 13.40
N LEU A 152 -11.42 -1.77 13.22
CA LEU A 152 -10.68 -2.65 12.32
C LEU A 152 -11.60 -3.08 11.17
N TYR A 153 -11.26 -2.65 9.97
CA TYR A 153 -12.00 -3.01 8.76
C TYR A 153 -11.30 -4.12 8.01
N LEU A 154 -12.09 -5.08 7.51
CA LEU A 154 -11.61 -6.19 6.68
C LEU A 154 -12.36 -6.17 5.35
N ASP A 155 -11.62 -6.18 4.24
CA ASP A 155 -12.20 -6.22 2.89
C ASP A 155 -11.31 -6.97 1.90
N GLY A 156 -11.93 -7.61 0.90
CA GLY A 156 -11.28 -8.49 -0.06
C GLY A 156 -11.34 -7.95 -1.49
N MET A 157 -10.30 -8.21 -2.28
CA MET A 157 -10.29 -7.90 -3.71
C MET A 157 -9.75 -9.05 -4.52
N TYR A 158 -10.51 -9.49 -5.52
CA TYR A 158 -10.01 -10.46 -6.50
C TYR A 158 -9.11 -9.80 -7.55
N ILE A 159 -7.99 -10.46 -7.83
CA ILE A 159 -7.04 -10.16 -8.90
C ILE A 159 -6.81 -11.38 -9.79
N LYS A 160 -6.36 -11.17 -11.03
CA LYS A 160 -5.94 -12.25 -11.92
C LYS A 160 -4.45 -12.52 -11.73
N LEU A 161 -4.12 -13.69 -11.23
CA LEU A 161 -2.75 -14.14 -11.02
C LEU A 161 -2.43 -15.30 -11.97
N ARG A 162 -1.24 -15.28 -12.57
CA ARG A 162 -0.69 -16.40 -13.33
C ARG A 162 0.25 -17.17 -12.41
N ARG A 163 -0.02 -18.46 -12.23
CA ARG A 163 0.97 -19.43 -11.74
C ARG A 163 1.29 -20.35 -12.92
N ASP A 164 0.62 -21.49 -13.01
CA ASP A 164 0.59 -22.32 -14.22
C ASP A 164 -0.49 -21.86 -15.19
N THR A 165 -1.67 -21.58 -14.65
CA THR A 165 -2.82 -20.99 -15.36
C THR A 165 -3.18 -19.64 -14.75
N VAL A 166 -4.00 -18.86 -15.46
CA VAL A 166 -4.54 -17.61 -14.94
C VAL A 166 -5.79 -17.90 -14.12
N ALA A 167 -5.75 -17.61 -12.82
CA ALA A 167 -6.86 -17.78 -11.90
C ALA A 167 -7.17 -16.48 -11.17
N ASN A 168 -8.40 -16.36 -10.65
CA ASN A 168 -8.74 -15.29 -9.72
C ASN A 168 -8.26 -15.67 -8.32
N GLU A 169 -7.42 -14.84 -7.71
CA GLU A 169 -7.01 -14.97 -6.32
C GLU A 169 -7.42 -13.73 -5.53
N VAL A 170 -7.76 -13.92 -4.25
CA VAL A 170 -8.14 -12.82 -3.37
C VAL A 170 -6.91 -12.14 -2.77
N ILE A 171 -6.99 -10.82 -2.65
CA ILE A 171 -6.17 -10.00 -1.78
C ILE A 171 -7.03 -9.58 -0.60
N TYR A 172 -6.64 -10.05 0.58
CA TYR A 172 -7.22 -9.63 1.84
C TYR A 172 -6.58 -8.29 2.26
N PHE A 173 -7.37 -7.35 2.76
CA PHE A 173 -6.89 -6.10 3.34
C PHE A 173 -7.43 -5.90 4.76
N ALA A 174 -6.54 -5.47 5.65
CA ALA A 174 -6.88 -4.99 6.99
C ALA A 174 -6.55 -3.52 7.14
N ILE A 175 -7.53 -2.71 7.55
CA ILE A 175 -7.39 -1.26 7.72
C ILE A 175 -7.84 -0.87 9.12
N GLY A 176 -6.95 -0.23 9.87
CA GLY A 176 -7.21 0.26 11.22
C GLY A 176 -7.54 1.74 11.25
N VAL A 177 -8.37 2.14 12.22
CA VAL A 177 -8.56 3.53 12.63
C VAL A 177 -8.21 3.67 14.11
N THR A 178 -7.24 4.53 14.44
CA THR A 178 -6.82 4.78 15.82
C THR A 178 -7.83 5.63 16.58
N VAL A 179 -7.68 5.76 17.90
CA VAL A 179 -8.54 6.60 18.75
C VAL A 179 -8.50 8.06 18.31
N GLU A 180 -7.34 8.53 17.85
CA GLU A 180 -7.11 9.88 17.34
C GLU A 180 -7.69 10.09 15.93
N GLY A 181 -8.18 9.04 15.29
CA GLY A 181 -8.78 9.08 13.96
C GLY A 181 -7.78 8.98 12.80
N TYR A 182 -6.56 8.51 13.04
CA TYR A 182 -5.63 8.17 11.96
C TYR A 182 -6.04 6.85 11.31
N ARG A 183 -5.94 6.80 9.99
CA ARG A 183 -6.19 5.58 9.21
C ARG A 183 -4.88 4.97 8.79
N GLU A 184 -4.82 3.66 8.81
CA GLU A 184 -3.65 2.92 8.37
C GLU A 184 -4.08 1.58 7.77
N LEU A 185 -3.53 1.23 6.61
CA LEU A 185 -3.60 -0.13 6.12
C LEU A 185 -2.52 -0.94 6.83
N LEU A 186 -2.96 -1.92 7.63
CA LEU A 186 -2.15 -2.63 8.61
C LEU A 186 -1.43 -3.83 7.98
N GLY A 187 -2.11 -4.50 7.05
CA GLY A 187 -1.61 -5.67 6.36
C GLY A 187 -2.44 -6.00 5.13
N PHE A 188 -1.82 -6.77 4.23
CA PHE A 188 -2.51 -7.40 3.11
C PHE A 188 -1.91 -8.79 2.88
N TYR A 189 -2.74 -9.72 2.40
CA TYR A 189 -2.35 -11.10 2.08
C TYR A 189 -2.90 -11.48 0.72
N ILE A 190 -2.12 -12.16 -0.10
CA ILE A 190 -2.53 -12.59 -1.43
C ILE A 190 -2.58 -14.12 -1.43
N GLY A 191 -3.73 -14.70 -1.77
CA GLY A 191 -3.78 -16.15 -1.93
C GLY A 191 -5.16 -16.75 -2.07
N GLY A 192 -5.29 -17.63 -3.06
CA GLY A 192 -6.36 -18.63 -3.14
C GLY A 192 -7.76 -18.02 -3.24
N GLN A 193 -8.75 -18.75 -2.70
CA GLN A 193 -10.12 -18.28 -2.59
C GLN A 193 -10.37 -17.66 -1.21
N GLU A 194 -11.28 -16.70 -1.16
CA GLU A 194 -11.69 -16.08 0.09
C GLU A 194 -12.29 -17.11 1.04
N SER A 195 -11.71 -17.24 2.23
CA SER A 195 -12.10 -18.24 3.22
C SER A 195 -11.96 -17.70 4.65
N ALA A 196 -12.73 -18.29 5.56
CA ALA A 196 -12.62 -17.98 6.99
C ALA A 196 -11.21 -18.26 7.54
N LEU A 197 -10.54 -19.32 7.04
CA LEU A 197 -9.17 -19.65 7.42
C LEU A 197 -8.19 -18.55 7.00
N GLY A 198 -8.26 -18.06 5.76
CA GLY A 198 -7.38 -16.98 5.29
C GLY A 198 -7.55 -15.69 6.09
N TRP A 199 -8.79 -15.37 6.48
CA TRP A 199 -9.03 -14.26 7.40
C TRP A 199 -8.49 -14.51 8.81
N GLN A 200 -8.63 -15.73 9.34
CA GLN A 200 -8.09 -16.10 10.64
C GLN A 200 -6.56 -15.96 10.68
N GLU A 201 -5.86 -16.43 9.64
CA GLU A 201 -4.40 -16.29 9.51
C GLU A 201 -3.98 -14.81 9.50
N MET A 202 -4.64 -13.98 8.68
CA MET A 202 -4.39 -12.53 8.68
C MET A 202 -4.62 -11.92 10.06
N LEU A 203 -5.74 -12.23 10.72
CA LEU A 203 -6.07 -11.64 12.01
C LEU A 203 -5.09 -12.09 13.09
N GLN A 204 -4.60 -13.33 13.02
CA GLN A 204 -3.60 -13.87 13.93
C GLN A 204 -2.25 -13.17 13.77
N ASP A 205 -1.82 -12.88 12.54
CA ASP A 205 -0.63 -12.06 12.28
C ASP A 205 -0.74 -10.67 12.91
N LEU A 206 -1.85 -9.97 12.64
CA LEU A 206 -2.08 -8.63 13.20
C LEU A 206 -2.04 -8.66 14.74
N TYR A 207 -2.62 -9.71 15.33
CA TYR A 207 -2.60 -9.91 16.77
C TYR A 207 -1.18 -10.14 17.28
N GLN A 208 -0.38 -10.98 16.62
CA GLN A 208 1.01 -11.27 17.01
C GLN A 208 1.90 -10.03 16.90
N ARG A 209 1.65 -9.16 15.92
CA ARG A 209 2.39 -7.90 15.73
C ARG A 209 2.02 -6.79 16.72
N GLY A 210 1.05 -7.02 17.60
CA GLY A 210 0.76 -6.12 18.71
C GLY A 210 -0.65 -5.54 18.72
N LEU A 211 -1.48 -5.76 17.69
CA LEU A 211 -2.86 -5.30 17.70
C LEU A 211 -3.67 -6.14 18.71
N LYS A 212 -3.90 -5.63 19.93
CA LYS A 212 -4.52 -6.40 21.03
C LYS A 212 -5.95 -5.99 21.32
N GLU A 213 -6.28 -4.72 21.14
CA GLU A 213 -7.53 -4.14 21.61
C GLU A 213 -8.25 -3.45 20.45
N VAL A 214 -9.46 -3.93 20.16
CA VAL A 214 -10.32 -3.40 19.10
C VAL A 214 -11.69 -3.04 19.68
N LEU A 215 -12.22 -1.85 19.40
CA LEU A 215 -13.61 -1.57 19.78
C LEU A 215 -14.57 -2.22 18.79
N LEU A 216 -14.37 -1.99 17.48
CA LEU A 216 -15.31 -2.42 16.44
C LEU A 216 -14.62 -3.10 15.26
N GLY A 217 -15.03 -4.33 14.93
CA GLY A 217 -14.72 -4.97 13.64
C GLY A 217 -15.79 -4.62 12.60
N VAL A 218 -15.40 -4.16 11.41
CA VAL A 218 -16.33 -3.82 10.31
C VAL A 218 -15.99 -4.59 9.04
N PHE A 219 -16.88 -5.46 8.61
CA PHE A 219 -16.65 -6.31 7.43
C PHE A 219 -17.95 -6.79 6.80
N ASP A 220 -17.87 -7.46 5.65
CA ASP A 220 -19.03 -8.11 5.03
C ASP A 220 -19.38 -9.42 5.76
N GLY A 221 -20.61 -9.91 5.58
CA GLY A 221 -21.14 -11.11 6.24
C GLY A 221 -20.61 -12.42 5.64
N LEU A 222 -19.29 -12.60 5.56
CA LEU A 222 -18.68 -13.87 5.14
C LEU A 222 -18.88 -14.94 6.23
N PRO A 223 -19.37 -16.15 5.89
CA PRO A 223 -19.49 -17.24 6.86
C PRO A 223 -18.16 -17.55 7.55
N GLY A 224 -18.13 -17.63 8.88
CA GLY A 224 -16.94 -17.95 9.67
C GLY A 224 -16.03 -16.77 10.00
N LEU A 225 -16.21 -15.61 9.36
CA LEU A 225 -15.36 -14.43 9.59
C LEU A 225 -15.62 -13.79 10.96
N GLU A 226 -16.90 -13.71 11.35
CA GLU A 226 -17.29 -13.17 12.64
C GLU A 226 -16.73 -14.01 13.79
N GLU A 227 -16.82 -15.34 13.66
CA GLU A 227 -16.26 -16.30 14.61
C GLU A 227 -14.74 -16.21 14.68
N ALA A 228 -14.05 -16.15 13.53
CA ALA A 228 -12.60 -15.98 13.46
C ALA A 228 -12.16 -14.66 14.12
N PHE A 229 -12.85 -13.56 13.83
CA PHE A 229 -12.59 -12.26 14.44
C PHE A 229 -12.79 -12.28 15.96
N LYS A 230 -13.92 -12.82 16.43
CA LYS A 230 -14.24 -12.91 17.85
C LYS A 230 -13.32 -13.86 18.62
N SER A 231 -12.71 -14.85 17.96
CA SER A 231 -11.74 -15.74 18.60
C SER A 231 -10.49 -14.98 19.08
N LEU A 232 -10.08 -13.94 18.35
CA LEU A 232 -8.90 -13.12 18.66
C LEU A 232 -9.26 -11.83 19.41
N TYR A 233 -10.41 -11.24 19.10
CA TYR A 233 -10.92 -10.00 19.70
C TYR A 233 -12.29 -10.23 20.36
N PRO A 234 -12.39 -11.05 21.42
CA PRO A 234 -13.68 -11.46 22.00
C PRO A 234 -14.49 -10.29 22.54
N LYS A 235 -13.81 -9.26 23.07
CA LYS A 235 -14.41 -8.06 23.63
C LYS A 235 -14.87 -7.04 22.58
N ALA A 236 -14.38 -7.13 21.34
CA ALA A 236 -14.70 -6.18 20.28
C ALA A 236 -16.13 -6.38 19.76
N ASP A 237 -16.87 -5.32 19.49
CA ASP A 237 -18.15 -5.41 18.78
C ASP A 237 -17.91 -5.78 17.30
N VAL A 238 -18.93 -6.29 16.61
CA VAL A 238 -18.90 -6.56 15.18
C VAL A 238 -20.02 -5.79 14.50
N GLN A 239 -19.69 -5.13 13.39
CA GLN A 239 -20.62 -4.43 12.52
C GLN A 239 -20.52 -5.02 11.12
N ARG A 240 -21.64 -5.53 10.60
CA ARG A 240 -21.74 -5.93 9.20
C ARG A 240 -22.01 -4.72 8.32
N CYS A 241 -21.36 -4.63 7.16
CA CYS A 241 -21.57 -3.51 6.26
C CYS A 241 -23.03 -3.42 5.78
N VAL A 242 -23.73 -2.37 6.20
CA VAL A 242 -25.14 -2.15 5.84
C VAL A 242 -25.30 -1.96 4.33
N VAL A 243 -24.34 -1.32 3.68
CA VAL A 243 -24.40 -1.07 2.24
C VAL A 243 -24.27 -2.37 1.44
N HIS A 244 -23.42 -3.31 1.87
CA HIS A 244 -23.36 -4.64 1.26
C HIS A 244 -24.66 -5.40 1.45
N LYS A 245 -25.23 -5.37 2.66
CA LYS A 245 -26.54 -5.98 2.95
C LYS A 245 -27.65 -5.41 2.06
N VAL A 246 -27.74 -4.08 1.93
CA VAL A 246 -28.72 -3.41 1.07
C VAL A 246 -28.53 -3.82 -0.39
N ARG A 247 -27.30 -3.74 -0.94
CA ARG A 247 -27.02 -4.15 -2.34
C ARG A 247 -27.43 -5.60 -2.59
N HIS A 248 -27.07 -6.50 -1.67
CA HIS A 248 -27.42 -7.91 -1.76
C HIS A 248 -28.93 -8.14 -1.75
N THR A 249 -29.68 -7.45 -0.89
CA THR A 249 -31.15 -7.48 -0.87
C THR A 249 -31.76 -6.95 -2.16
N LEU A 250 -31.31 -5.79 -2.65
CA LEU A 250 -31.85 -5.19 -3.88
C LEU A 250 -31.62 -6.03 -5.14
N ASN A 251 -30.56 -6.84 -5.18
CA ASN A 251 -30.32 -7.79 -6.27
C ASN A 251 -31.38 -8.90 -6.34
N ARG A 252 -32.04 -9.23 -5.22
CA ARG A 252 -33.08 -10.26 -5.12
C ARG A 252 -34.51 -9.71 -5.24
N VAL A 253 -34.65 -8.39 -5.18
CA VAL A 253 -35.93 -7.68 -5.32
C VAL A 253 -36.21 -7.36 -6.80
N ARG A 254 -37.49 -7.43 -7.18
CA ARG A 254 -37.94 -7.10 -8.55
C ARG A 254 -37.63 -5.64 -8.87
N LYS A 255 -37.22 -5.37 -10.12
CA LYS A 255 -36.81 -4.02 -10.56
C LYS A 255 -37.81 -2.91 -10.20
N LYS A 256 -39.11 -3.18 -10.29
CA LYS A 256 -40.20 -2.25 -9.96
C LYS A 256 -40.18 -1.80 -8.49
N ASP A 257 -39.82 -2.69 -7.58
CA ASP A 257 -39.92 -2.46 -6.13
C ASP A 257 -38.59 -1.98 -5.53
N ARG A 258 -37.49 -1.99 -6.31
CA ARG A 258 -36.13 -1.71 -5.81
C ARG A 258 -35.97 -0.33 -5.19
N GLU A 259 -36.58 0.69 -5.80
CA GLU A 259 -36.46 2.07 -5.31
C GLU A 259 -37.15 2.23 -3.95
N GLU A 260 -38.37 1.71 -3.84
CA GLU A 260 -39.15 1.77 -2.61
C GLU A 260 -38.53 0.95 -1.49
N VAL A 261 -38.10 -0.29 -1.77
CA VAL A 261 -37.35 -1.12 -0.82
C VAL A 261 -36.07 -0.42 -0.36
N ALA A 262 -35.35 0.28 -1.25
CA ALA A 262 -34.12 0.96 -0.89
C ALA A 262 -34.37 2.13 0.07
N GLU A 263 -35.43 2.91 -0.11
CA GLU A 263 -35.78 4.01 0.79
C GLU A 263 -36.28 3.49 2.15
N ASP A 264 -37.09 2.42 2.17
CA ASP A 264 -37.54 1.82 3.44
C ASP A 264 -36.35 1.24 4.23
N LEU A 265 -35.43 0.52 3.57
CA LEU A 265 -34.20 0.03 4.21
C LEU A 265 -33.32 1.16 4.72
N LYS A 266 -33.30 2.29 4.03
CA LYS A 266 -32.54 3.49 4.41
C LYS A 266 -33.11 4.19 5.63
N ALA A 267 -34.41 4.13 5.85
CA ALA A 267 -35.03 4.64 7.08
C ALA A 267 -34.50 3.90 8.33
N ILE A 268 -34.27 2.58 8.22
CA ILE A 268 -33.75 1.74 9.31
C ILE A 268 -32.37 2.25 9.76
N TYR A 269 -31.36 2.22 8.89
CA TYR A 269 -29.98 2.54 9.30
C TYR A 269 -29.67 4.03 9.40
N ARG A 270 -30.60 4.92 9.01
CA ARG A 270 -30.49 6.36 9.28
C ARG A 270 -31.18 6.79 10.57
N SER A 271 -31.82 5.87 11.28
CA SER A 271 -32.43 6.15 12.58
C SER A 271 -31.39 6.62 13.60
N PHE A 272 -31.81 7.49 14.52
CA PHE A 272 -30.90 8.08 15.51
C PHE A 272 -30.67 7.17 16.72
N THR A 273 -31.69 6.36 17.06
CA THR A 273 -31.67 5.45 18.21
C THR A 273 -31.99 4.01 17.78
N HIS A 274 -31.64 3.05 18.64
CA HIS A 274 -31.92 1.63 18.40
C HIS A 274 -33.43 1.37 18.29
N SER A 275 -34.21 1.94 19.21
CA SER A 275 -35.67 1.80 19.22
C SER A 275 -36.33 2.34 17.96
N GLN A 276 -35.87 3.48 17.44
CA GLN A 276 -36.36 4.00 16.15
C GLN A 276 -36.00 3.08 14.99
N ALA A 277 -34.79 2.52 14.97
CA ALA A 277 -34.36 1.61 13.91
C ALA A 277 -35.19 0.32 13.92
N GLU A 278 -35.54 -0.20 15.09
CA GLU A 278 -36.44 -1.36 15.25
C GLU A 278 -37.85 -1.03 14.76
N GLU A 279 -38.41 0.11 15.11
CA GLU A 279 -39.71 0.56 14.62
C GLU A 279 -39.74 0.66 13.08
N GLN A 280 -38.71 1.26 12.47
CA GLN A 280 -38.58 1.30 11.02
C GLN A 280 -38.45 -0.09 10.40
N PHE A 281 -37.77 -1.03 11.09
CA PHE A 281 -37.70 -2.41 10.63
C PHE A 281 -39.05 -3.14 10.72
N TYR A 282 -39.85 -2.90 11.76
CA TYR A 282 -41.21 -3.41 11.85
C TYR A 282 -42.09 -2.94 10.69
N MET A 283 -42.05 -1.63 10.38
CA MET A 283 -42.77 -1.08 9.21
C MET A 283 -42.30 -1.72 7.89
N PHE A 284 -40.98 -1.93 7.74
CA PHE A 284 -40.41 -2.63 6.59
C PHE A 284 -40.91 -4.08 6.51
N GLN A 285 -40.94 -4.80 7.62
CA GLN A 285 -41.41 -6.18 7.71
C GLN A 285 -42.89 -6.27 7.32
N GLU A 286 -43.78 -5.48 7.91
CA GLU A 286 -45.21 -5.50 7.58
C GLU A 286 -45.46 -5.29 6.07
N LYS A 287 -44.73 -4.36 5.46
CA LYS A 287 -44.88 -4.00 4.06
C LYS A 287 -44.35 -5.06 3.10
N TRP A 288 -43.20 -5.67 3.40
CA TRP A 288 -42.48 -6.51 2.45
C TRP A 288 -42.48 -8.00 2.76
N GLN A 289 -42.85 -8.44 3.97
CA GLN A 289 -42.83 -9.85 4.40
C GLN A 289 -43.60 -10.76 3.43
N ASN A 290 -44.75 -10.31 2.93
CA ASN A 290 -45.58 -11.11 2.03
C ASN A 290 -44.96 -11.28 0.62
N LYS A 291 -44.17 -10.30 0.16
CA LYS A 291 -43.55 -10.33 -1.18
C LYS A 291 -42.14 -10.92 -1.17
N TYR A 292 -41.36 -10.61 -0.13
CA TYR A 292 -39.94 -10.93 -0.01
C TYR A 292 -39.62 -11.53 1.38
N PRO A 293 -40.27 -12.65 1.78
CA PRO A 293 -40.14 -13.20 3.14
C PRO A 293 -38.70 -13.63 3.48
N ARG A 294 -37.94 -14.10 2.49
CA ARG A 294 -36.55 -14.53 2.69
C ARG A 294 -35.62 -13.35 2.98
N GLU A 295 -35.84 -12.24 2.27
CA GLU A 295 -35.07 -11.01 2.42
C GLU A 295 -35.34 -10.36 3.77
N VAL A 296 -36.61 -10.29 4.18
CA VAL A 296 -36.99 -9.74 5.49
C VAL A 296 -36.45 -10.59 6.63
N SER A 297 -36.61 -11.93 6.58
CA SER A 297 -36.02 -12.83 7.59
C SER A 297 -34.50 -12.74 7.64
N SER A 298 -33.84 -12.55 6.49
CA SER A 298 -32.40 -12.32 6.44
C SER A 298 -32.00 -11.00 7.12
N TRP A 299 -32.81 -9.95 7.02
CA TRP A 299 -32.57 -8.70 7.76
C TRP A 299 -32.85 -8.85 9.25
N GLU A 300 -33.95 -9.50 9.62
CA GLU A 300 -34.31 -9.77 11.02
C GLU A 300 -33.18 -10.47 11.78
N LYS A 301 -32.63 -11.54 11.18
CA LYS A 301 -31.50 -12.29 11.74
C LYS A 301 -30.25 -11.42 11.96
N ASP A 302 -29.95 -10.55 11.01
CA ASP A 302 -28.71 -9.77 11.01
C ASP A 302 -28.87 -8.40 11.68
N LEU A 303 -30.10 -7.98 12.03
CA LEU A 303 -30.44 -6.64 12.52
C LEU A 303 -29.57 -6.20 13.71
N PRO A 304 -29.33 -7.03 14.75
CA PRO A 304 -28.49 -6.62 15.88
C PRO A 304 -27.06 -6.24 15.48
N VAL A 305 -26.48 -6.98 14.53
CA VAL A 305 -25.12 -6.75 14.02
C VAL A 305 -25.10 -5.60 13.00
N LEU A 306 -26.19 -5.36 12.27
CA LEU A 306 -26.35 -4.24 11.34
C LEU A 306 -26.53 -2.89 12.06
N LEU A 307 -27.04 -2.90 13.28
CA LEU A 307 -27.30 -1.69 14.08
C LEU A 307 -26.23 -1.42 15.16
N THR A 308 -25.18 -2.23 15.23
CA THR A 308 -24.13 -2.10 16.26
C THR A 308 -23.46 -0.73 16.27
N PHE A 309 -23.34 -0.07 15.12
CA PHE A 309 -22.81 1.29 15.00
C PHE A 309 -23.59 2.33 15.82
N LEU A 310 -24.85 2.09 16.17
CA LEU A 310 -25.65 3.01 17.00
C LEU A 310 -25.13 3.11 18.44
N LYS A 311 -24.36 2.11 18.91
CA LYS A 311 -23.67 2.15 20.21
C LYS A 311 -22.52 3.16 20.26
N TYR A 312 -22.05 3.61 19.08
CA TYR A 312 -20.90 4.49 18.94
C TYR A 312 -21.32 5.95 18.78
N PRO A 313 -20.39 6.92 19.03
CA PRO A 313 -20.66 8.34 18.88
C PRO A 313 -21.22 8.71 17.52
N SER A 314 -22.25 9.58 17.51
CA SER A 314 -22.98 9.97 16.29
C SER A 314 -22.06 10.55 15.20
N SER A 315 -20.97 11.21 15.58
CA SER A 315 -19.98 11.82 14.68
C SER A 315 -19.22 10.81 13.81
N ILE A 316 -19.14 9.53 14.20
CA ILE A 316 -18.42 8.50 13.45
C ILE A 316 -19.34 7.50 12.74
N ARG A 317 -20.62 7.45 13.11
CA ARG A 317 -21.61 6.47 12.60
C ARG A 317 -21.60 6.35 11.09
N SER A 318 -21.55 7.48 10.37
CA SER A 318 -21.56 7.51 8.90
C SER A 318 -20.37 6.81 8.23
N VAL A 319 -19.28 6.63 8.97
CA VAL A 319 -18.04 6.01 8.48
C VAL A 319 -17.97 4.53 8.86
N ILE A 320 -18.65 4.12 9.93
CA ILE A 320 -18.53 2.76 10.50
C ILE A 320 -19.69 1.82 10.11
N TYR A 321 -20.86 2.32 9.71
CA TYR A 321 -21.94 1.44 9.21
C TYR A 321 -21.65 0.85 7.81
N THR A 322 -20.62 1.35 7.12
CA THR A 322 -20.30 1.00 5.73
C THR A 322 -18.80 0.88 5.47
N THR A 323 -18.45 -0.01 4.53
CA THR A 323 -17.10 -0.18 3.95
C THR A 323 -16.87 0.67 2.68
N ASN A 324 -17.82 1.52 2.27
CA ASN A 324 -17.75 2.26 0.99
C ASN A 324 -16.46 3.06 0.79
N TRP A 325 -15.95 3.70 1.83
CA TRP A 325 -14.74 4.50 1.74
C TRP A 325 -13.48 3.63 1.57
N ILE A 326 -13.55 2.39 2.05
CA ILE A 326 -12.51 1.36 1.89
C ILE A 326 -12.57 0.75 0.51
N GLU A 327 -13.77 0.40 0.05
CA GLU A 327 -14.01 -0.06 -1.33
C GLU A 327 -13.45 0.95 -2.34
N ARG A 328 -13.59 2.25 -2.07
CA ARG A 328 -13.01 3.31 -2.91
C ARG A 328 -11.47 3.24 -2.91
N THR A 329 -10.86 3.01 -1.76
CA THR A 329 -9.40 2.88 -1.61
C THR A 329 -8.89 1.63 -2.33
N ILE A 330 -9.53 0.49 -2.10
CA ILE A 330 -9.22 -0.78 -2.76
C ILE A 330 -9.45 -0.67 -4.27
N LYS A 331 -10.44 0.10 -4.72
CA LYS A 331 -10.65 0.40 -6.15
C LYS A 331 -9.48 1.18 -6.76
N ASP A 332 -8.81 2.04 -5.99
CA ASP A 332 -7.61 2.73 -6.47
C ASP A 332 -6.42 1.76 -6.61
N ILE A 333 -6.29 0.79 -5.71
CA ILE A 333 -5.34 -0.34 -5.88
C ILE A 333 -5.69 -1.15 -7.13
N ARG A 334 -6.98 -1.48 -7.32
CA ARG A 334 -7.47 -2.22 -8.51
C ARG A 334 -7.12 -1.52 -9.82
N LYS A 335 -7.30 -0.19 -9.87
CA LYS A 335 -6.97 0.60 -11.07
C LYS A 335 -5.50 0.48 -11.45
N ARG A 336 -4.60 0.40 -10.46
CA ARG A 336 -3.16 0.23 -10.70
C ARG A 336 -2.81 -1.15 -11.22
N LEU A 337 -3.51 -2.18 -10.76
CA LEU A 337 -3.30 -3.56 -11.22
C LEU A 337 -3.93 -3.84 -12.60
N LYS A 338 -4.99 -3.11 -12.98
CA LYS A 338 -5.79 -3.36 -14.20
C LYS A 338 -4.98 -3.40 -15.52
N PRO A 339 -4.02 -2.49 -15.80
CA PRO A 339 -3.27 -2.50 -17.06
C PRO A 339 -2.42 -3.76 -17.29
N MET A 340 -2.11 -4.49 -16.23
CA MET A 340 -1.21 -5.63 -16.27
C MET A 340 -1.90 -6.93 -16.72
N ASN A 341 -3.24 -6.93 -16.84
CA ASN A 341 -4.13 -8.05 -17.20
C ASN A 341 -4.03 -9.28 -16.28
N SER A 342 -2.85 -9.90 -16.19
CA SER A 342 -2.51 -10.99 -15.28
C SER A 342 -1.10 -10.77 -14.73
N LEU A 343 -0.94 -10.84 -13.41
CA LEU A 343 0.37 -10.73 -12.76
C LEU A 343 1.15 -12.05 -12.91
N PRO A 344 2.47 -12.01 -13.12
CA PRO A 344 3.27 -13.19 -13.45
C PRO A 344 3.49 -14.14 -12.28
N ASP A 345 3.44 -13.64 -11.05
CA ASP A 345 3.60 -14.40 -9.81
C ASP A 345 3.09 -13.57 -8.61
N ILE A 346 3.02 -14.20 -7.43
CA ILE A 346 2.57 -13.57 -6.18
C ILE A 346 3.47 -12.39 -5.79
N LYS A 347 4.79 -12.53 -5.90
CA LYS A 347 5.76 -11.51 -5.47
C LYS A 347 5.57 -10.21 -6.26
N ALA A 348 5.34 -10.32 -7.56
CA ALA A 348 5.02 -9.17 -8.41
C ALA A 348 3.75 -8.45 -7.94
N ALA A 349 2.72 -9.21 -7.54
CA ALA A 349 1.50 -8.65 -6.99
C ALA A 349 1.74 -7.96 -5.63
N GLU A 350 2.48 -8.61 -4.73
CA GLU A 350 2.85 -8.06 -3.42
C GLU A 350 3.60 -6.75 -3.55
N LYS A 351 4.60 -6.66 -4.44
CA LYS A 351 5.35 -5.42 -4.70
C LYS A 351 4.43 -4.26 -5.07
N ILE A 352 3.52 -4.46 -6.01
CA ILE A 352 2.65 -3.38 -6.50
C ILE A 352 1.65 -2.95 -5.42
N VAL A 353 1.09 -3.93 -4.71
CA VAL A 353 0.14 -3.69 -3.63
C VAL A 353 0.84 -2.94 -2.51
N TYR A 354 1.98 -3.42 -2.02
CA TYR A 354 2.80 -2.78 -0.99
C TYR A 354 3.13 -1.32 -1.34
N LEU A 355 3.64 -1.07 -2.54
CA LEU A 355 4.05 0.29 -2.92
C LEU A 355 2.85 1.23 -3.04
N THR A 356 1.69 0.71 -3.46
CA THR A 356 0.44 1.48 -3.43
C THR A 356 -0.03 1.75 -2.01
N VAL A 357 0.07 0.75 -1.13
CA VAL A 357 -0.24 0.85 0.30
C VAL A 357 0.61 1.90 0.98
N GLN A 358 1.92 1.94 0.72
CA GLN A 358 2.83 2.95 1.28
C GLN A 358 2.36 4.37 0.96
N GLY A 359 2.11 4.66 -0.33
CA GLY A 359 1.63 5.99 -0.72
C GLY A 359 0.24 6.34 -0.16
N ILE A 360 -0.61 5.34 0.08
CA ILE A 360 -1.91 5.54 0.76
C ILE A 360 -1.68 5.90 2.24
N ASN A 361 -0.85 5.13 2.94
CA ASN A 361 -0.56 5.33 4.36
C ASN A 361 0.15 6.67 4.61
N GLU A 362 1.11 7.05 3.77
CA GLU A 362 1.77 8.36 3.83
C GLU A 362 0.74 9.49 3.73
N LYS A 363 -0.15 9.44 2.72
CA LYS A 363 -1.23 10.42 2.55
C LYS A 363 -2.23 10.43 3.72
N TRP A 364 -2.46 9.28 4.36
CA TRP A 364 -3.36 9.17 5.50
C TRP A 364 -2.73 9.65 6.81
N SER A 365 -1.41 9.53 6.95
CA SER A 365 -0.66 9.99 8.12
C SER A 365 -0.83 11.50 8.35
N GLU A 366 -1.04 12.27 7.29
CA GLU A 366 -1.28 13.72 7.35
C GLU A 366 -2.73 14.09 7.71
N ARG A 367 -3.67 13.13 7.74
CA ARG A 367 -5.12 13.43 7.74
C ARG A 367 -5.94 12.57 8.68
N LYS A 368 -6.38 13.18 9.78
CA LYS A 368 -7.36 12.62 10.73
C LYS A 368 -8.79 12.65 10.18
N LEU A 369 -9.58 11.64 10.54
CA LEU A 369 -11.02 11.64 10.33
C LEU A 369 -11.70 12.59 11.33
N ARG A 370 -12.33 13.67 10.82
CA ARG A 370 -12.94 14.72 11.66
C ARG A 370 -13.93 14.19 12.70
N GLY A 371 -14.74 13.19 12.33
CA GLY A 371 -15.70 12.57 13.24
C GLY A 371 -15.03 11.89 14.44
N PHE A 372 -13.87 11.27 14.23
CA PHE A 372 -13.09 10.60 15.28
C PHE A 372 -12.39 11.61 16.18
N VAL A 373 -11.93 12.74 15.65
CA VAL A 373 -11.40 13.84 16.47
C VAL A 373 -12.45 14.33 17.47
N SER A 374 -13.71 14.44 17.04
CA SER A 374 -14.81 14.84 17.93
C SER A 374 -15.22 13.74 18.91
N ALA A 375 -15.00 12.47 18.55
CA ALA A 375 -15.35 11.31 19.36
C ALA A 375 -14.22 10.82 20.28
N TYR A 376 -13.05 11.49 20.27
CA TYR A 376 -11.83 11.00 20.90
C TYR A 376 -12.04 10.56 22.36
N GLN A 377 -12.59 11.44 23.20
CA GLN A 377 -12.80 11.16 24.61
C GLN A 377 -13.75 9.97 24.81
N ALA A 378 -14.88 9.96 24.11
CA ALA A 378 -15.84 8.87 24.20
C ALA A 378 -15.23 7.52 23.77
N LEU A 379 -14.43 7.50 22.70
CA LEU A 379 -13.74 6.29 22.25
C LEU A 379 -12.67 5.85 23.25
N TYR A 380 -11.95 6.78 23.85
CA TYR A 380 -10.98 6.49 24.90
C TYR A 380 -11.65 5.87 26.13
N ASP A 381 -12.75 6.47 26.61
CA ASP A 381 -13.51 5.96 27.75
C ASP A 381 -14.08 4.56 27.44
N MET A 382 -14.57 4.31 26.22
CA MET A 382 -15.01 2.99 25.78
C MET A 382 -13.88 1.95 25.81
N PHE A 383 -12.64 2.32 25.50
CA PHE A 383 -11.48 1.42 25.64
C PHE A 383 -11.21 1.09 27.11
N GLU A 384 -11.22 2.10 27.97
CA GLU A 384 -10.97 1.92 29.40
C GLU A 384 -12.05 1.07 30.06
N GLU A 385 -13.33 1.27 29.73
CA GLU A 385 -14.42 0.43 30.25
C GLU A 385 -14.34 -1.03 29.78
N ARG A 386 -13.88 -1.25 28.55
CA ARG A 386 -13.90 -2.57 27.91
C ARG A 386 -12.67 -3.41 28.21
N TYR A 387 -11.50 -2.78 28.23
CA TYR A 387 -10.21 -3.47 28.26
C TYR A 387 -9.43 -3.31 29.56
N ARG A 388 -9.76 -2.30 30.39
CA ARG A 388 -9.26 -2.20 31.77
C ARG A 388 -10.09 -3.06 32.71
#